data_AF-A0AA95G937-F1
#
_entry.id   AF-A0AA95G937-F1
#
_cell.length_a   1.000
_cell.length_b   1.000
_cell.length_c   1.000
_cell.angle_alpha   90.00
_cell.angle_beta   90.00
_cell.angle_gamma   90.00
#
_symmetry.space_group_name_H-M   'P 1'
#
loop_
_entity.id
_entity.type
_entity.pdbx_description
1 polymer ?
#
loop_
_entity_poly.entity_id
_entity_poly.type
_entity_poly.pdbx_seq_one_letter_code
_entity_poly.pdbx_strand_id
1 'polypeptide(L)'
;MTNILSFDWEKDDYVRISGMVDENADFSELYKKHHEVLFLDLKGVHRINSSGVRKWVLALDKLKDVELHYINCSFPVVDQLSMVPEFINKKSYVESFDARYVCENDNTTHIFNLVVGFDIQPGLKKYEDGPERFCPNCKNRLEFDHNPDSYLFFLSNLHPKKKAAS
;
A
#
# COMPACT_ATOMS: atom_id res chain seq x y z
N MET A 1 14.47 6.69 -21.34
CA MET A 1 13.68 5.46 -21.16
C MET A 1 12.45 5.87 -20.38
N THR A 2 11.27 5.83 -20.98
CA THR A 2 10.01 6.12 -20.29
C THR A 2 9.84 5.05 -19.19
N ASN A 3 9.68 5.46 -17.93
CA ASN A 3 9.36 4.56 -16.82
C ASN A 3 7.89 4.12 -16.96
N ILE A 4 7.63 3.31 -17.99
CA ILE A 4 6.30 2.78 -18.33
C ILE A 4 5.84 1.85 -17.21
N LEU A 5 4.55 1.91 -16.90
CA LEU A 5 3.91 0.99 -15.98
C LEU A 5 3.98 -0.45 -16.53
N SER A 6 4.46 -1.38 -15.72
CA SER A 6 4.68 -2.78 -16.09
C SER A 6 3.96 -3.71 -15.12
N PHE A 7 3.59 -4.88 -15.63
CA PHE A 7 2.84 -5.92 -14.91
C PHE A 7 3.58 -7.25 -15.06
N ASP A 8 4.08 -7.78 -13.96
CA ASP A 8 4.76 -9.08 -13.90
C ASP A 8 3.90 -10.06 -13.10
N TRP A 9 3.33 -11.05 -13.78
CA TRP A 9 2.42 -12.02 -13.18
C TRP A 9 3.20 -13.22 -12.66
N GLU A 10 3.23 -13.39 -11.34
CA GLU A 10 3.84 -14.57 -10.71
C GLU A 10 2.90 -15.78 -10.70
N LYS A 11 1.60 -15.50 -10.57
CA LYS A 11 0.49 -16.46 -10.55
C LYS A 11 -0.71 -15.85 -11.24
N ASP A 12 -1.77 -16.64 -11.46
CA ASP A 12 -3.00 -16.12 -12.08
C ASP A 12 -3.72 -15.05 -11.25
N ASP A 13 -3.50 -15.03 -9.93
CA ASP A 13 -4.11 -14.11 -8.97
C ASP A 13 -3.08 -13.15 -8.33
N TYR A 14 -1.82 -13.15 -8.77
CA TYR A 14 -0.78 -12.32 -8.17
C TYR A 14 0.03 -11.59 -9.24
N VAL A 15 0.02 -10.25 -9.17
CA VAL A 15 0.74 -9.38 -10.10
C VAL A 15 1.58 -8.34 -9.38
N ARG A 16 2.84 -8.22 -9.79
CA ARG A 16 3.72 -7.10 -9.42
C ARG A 16 3.53 -5.96 -10.41
N ILE A 17 3.19 -4.79 -9.89
CA ILE A 17 3.05 -3.57 -10.66
C ILE A 17 4.23 -2.65 -10.35
N SER A 18 4.95 -2.24 -11.39
CA SER A 18 6.15 -1.41 -11.25
C SER A 18 6.16 -0.28 -12.27
N GLY A 19 6.60 0.91 -11.86
CA GLY A 19 6.68 2.07 -12.75
C GLY A 19 6.03 3.33 -12.18
N MET A 20 5.68 4.25 -13.08
CA MET A 20 4.93 5.46 -12.74
C MET A 20 3.45 5.27 -13.05
N VAL A 21 2.59 5.69 -12.13
CA VAL A 21 1.15 5.78 -12.33
C VAL A 21 0.81 7.22 -12.66
N ASP A 22 0.69 7.53 -13.95
CA ASP A 22 0.48 8.87 -14.50
C ASP A 22 -0.56 8.89 -15.64
N GLU A 23 -0.61 9.96 -16.43
CA GLU A 23 -1.50 10.10 -17.59
C GLU A 23 -1.28 9.06 -18.70
N ASN A 24 -0.17 8.31 -18.69
CA ASN A 24 0.15 7.26 -19.65
C ASN A 24 -0.08 5.86 -19.08
N ALA A 25 -0.41 5.73 -17.79
CA ALA A 25 -0.71 4.44 -17.17
C ALA A 25 -1.83 3.71 -17.93
N ASP A 26 -1.62 2.43 -18.23
CA ASP A 26 -2.63 1.54 -18.77
C ASP A 26 -2.79 0.34 -17.85
N PHE A 27 -4.02 0.12 -17.38
CA PHE A 27 -4.38 -0.97 -16.47
C PHE A 27 -5.10 -2.11 -17.20
N SER A 28 -5.13 -2.10 -18.54
CA SER A 28 -5.82 -3.09 -19.36
C SER A 28 -5.39 -4.54 -19.05
N GLU A 29 -4.13 -4.74 -18.65
CA GLU A 29 -3.61 -6.04 -18.20
C GLU A 29 -4.43 -6.67 -17.07
N LEU A 30 -4.95 -5.86 -16.13
CA LEU A 30 -5.71 -6.35 -14.97
C LEU A 30 -7.08 -6.93 -15.33
N TYR A 31 -7.60 -6.67 -16.53
CA TYR A 31 -8.91 -7.15 -16.97
C TYR A 31 -8.84 -8.24 -18.03
N LYS A 32 -7.64 -8.71 -18.38
CA LYS A 32 -7.47 -9.77 -19.39
C LYS A 32 -8.00 -11.12 -18.92
N LYS A 33 -8.15 -11.30 -17.62
CA LYS A 33 -8.68 -12.51 -16.99
C LYS A 33 -9.78 -12.12 -16.00
N HIS A 34 -10.65 -13.09 -15.71
CA HIS A 34 -11.61 -12.94 -14.63
C HIS A 34 -10.93 -13.31 -13.31
N HIS A 35 -11.14 -12.50 -12.27
CA HIS A 35 -10.57 -12.69 -10.95
C HIS A 35 -11.70 -12.71 -9.92
N GLU A 36 -11.66 -13.66 -8.98
CA GLU A 36 -12.45 -13.55 -7.75
C GLU A 36 -11.65 -12.80 -6.67
N VAL A 37 -10.35 -13.13 -6.59
CA VAL A 37 -9.36 -12.51 -5.71
C VAL A 37 -8.15 -12.10 -6.55
N LEU A 38 -7.56 -10.94 -6.24
CA LEU A 38 -6.36 -10.44 -6.91
C LEU A 38 -5.41 -9.76 -5.91
N PHE A 39 -4.18 -10.22 -5.89
CA PHE A 39 -3.07 -9.68 -5.12
C PHE A 39 -2.26 -8.72 -5.99
N LEU A 40 -2.22 -7.46 -5.57
CA LEU A 40 -1.53 -6.35 -6.21
C LEU A 40 -0.27 -6.05 -5.40
N ASP A 41 0.89 -6.56 -5.82
CA ASP A 41 2.17 -6.12 -5.25
C ASP A 41 2.57 -4.79 -5.87
N LEU A 42 2.65 -3.75 -5.04
CA LEU A 42 2.86 -2.37 -5.47
C LEU A 42 4.24 -1.83 -5.07
N LYS A 43 5.19 -2.71 -4.74
CA LYS A 43 6.52 -2.30 -4.27
C LYS A 43 7.29 -1.46 -5.30
N GLY A 44 7.13 -1.79 -6.58
CA GLY A 44 7.82 -1.13 -7.68
C GLY A 44 7.20 0.19 -8.16
N VAL A 45 6.07 0.60 -7.58
CA VAL A 45 5.43 1.88 -7.89
C VAL A 45 6.21 3.00 -7.19
N HIS A 46 6.94 3.81 -7.95
CA HIS A 46 7.82 4.84 -7.37
C HIS A 46 7.29 6.27 -7.55
N ARG A 47 6.19 6.45 -8.29
CA ARG A 47 5.53 7.74 -8.45
C ARG A 47 4.07 7.57 -8.84
N ILE A 48 3.21 8.40 -8.24
CA ILE A 48 1.81 8.57 -8.63
C ILE A 48 1.53 10.06 -8.76
N ASN A 49 0.86 10.49 -9.85
CA ASN A 49 0.36 11.86 -10.00
C ASN A 49 -1.17 11.89 -10.04
N SER A 50 -1.77 13.08 -10.08
CA SER A 50 -3.24 13.25 -10.09
C SER A 50 -3.94 12.60 -11.28
N SER A 51 -3.34 12.62 -12.47
CA SER A 51 -3.87 11.92 -13.65
C SER A 51 -3.85 10.40 -13.43
N GLY A 52 -2.76 9.89 -12.85
CA GLY A 52 -2.61 8.50 -12.49
C GLY A 52 -3.62 8.02 -11.45
N VAL A 53 -3.88 8.83 -10.40
CA VAL A 53 -4.92 8.56 -9.40
C VAL A 53 -6.27 8.35 -10.08
N ARG A 54 -6.67 9.25 -10.99
CA ARG A 54 -7.95 9.13 -11.71
C ARG A 54 -8.01 7.83 -12.52
N LYS A 55 -6.93 7.45 -13.20
CA LYS A 55 -6.86 6.19 -13.95
C LYS A 55 -6.93 4.97 -13.05
N TRP A 56 -6.29 5.01 -11.87
CA TRP A 56 -6.37 3.95 -10.88
C TRP A 56 -7.81 3.80 -10.35
N VAL A 57 -8.48 4.89 -9.99
CA VAL A 57 -9.88 4.85 -9.54
C VAL A 57 -10.80 4.26 -10.61
N LEU A 58 -10.62 4.64 -11.89
CA LEU A 58 -11.35 4.03 -13.01
C LEU A 58 -11.05 2.54 -13.18
N ALA A 59 -9.82 2.12 -12.86
CA ALA A 59 -9.45 0.72 -12.87
C ALA A 59 -10.16 -0.08 -11.76
N LEU A 60 -10.24 0.50 -10.57
CA LEU A 60 -10.94 -0.11 -9.44
C LEU A 60 -12.44 -0.28 -9.68
N ASP A 61 -13.09 0.62 -10.43
CA ASP A 61 -14.51 0.47 -10.79
C ASP A 61 -14.74 -0.78 -11.66
N LYS A 62 -13.80 -1.09 -12.56
CA LYS A 62 -13.83 -2.33 -13.36
C LYS A 62 -13.55 -3.59 -12.54
N LEU A 63 -12.87 -3.44 -11.39
CA LEU A 63 -12.54 -4.52 -10.45
C LEU A 63 -13.43 -4.51 -9.21
N LYS A 64 -14.56 -3.79 -9.22
CA LYS A 64 -15.40 -3.59 -8.02
C LYS A 64 -15.95 -4.86 -7.39
N ASP A 65 -16.08 -5.92 -8.19
CA ASP A 65 -16.60 -7.21 -7.75
C ASP A 65 -15.48 -8.16 -7.28
N VAL A 66 -14.22 -7.84 -7.57
CA VAL A 66 -13.02 -8.60 -7.21
C VAL A 66 -12.58 -8.23 -5.78
N GLU A 67 -12.17 -9.24 -5.00
CA GLU A 67 -11.48 -9.03 -3.73
C GLU A 67 -10.02 -8.64 -3.99
N LEU A 68 -9.63 -7.42 -3.61
CA LEU A 68 -8.29 -6.88 -3.89
C LEU A 68 -7.42 -6.91 -2.64
N HIS A 69 -6.19 -7.38 -2.77
CA HIS A 69 -5.20 -7.35 -1.71
C HIS A 69 -4.01 -6.50 -2.15
N TYR A 70 -3.83 -5.37 -1.50
CA TYR A 70 -2.71 -4.46 -1.71
C TYR A 70 -1.52 -4.97 -0.88
N ILE A 71 -0.48 -5.42 -1.57
CA ILE A 71 0.72 -5.99 -0.98
C ILE A 71 1.90 -5.06 -1.23
N ASN A 72 2.80 -4.96 -0.26
CA ASN A 72 4.07 -4.24 -0.37
C ASN A 72 3.90 -2.79 -0.86
N CYS A 73 2.86 -2.08 -0.38
CA CYS A 73 2.57 -0.72 -0.83
C CYS A 73 3.76 0.21 -0.59
N SER A 74 4.31 0.76 -1.65
CA SER A 74 5.38 1.76 -1.57
C SER A 74 4.87 3.10 -1.01
N PHE A 75 5.77 4.00 -0.60
CA PHE A 75 5.38 5.32 -0.08
C PHE A 75 4.40 6.09 -0.97
N PRO A 76 4.60 6.23 -2.30
CA PRO A 76 3.63 6.91 -3.15
C PRO A 76 2.24 6.29 -3.15
N VAL A 77 2.14 4.97 -2.94
CA VAL A 77 0.87 4.24 -2.86
C VAL A 77 0.20 4.52 -1.51
N VAL A 78 0.95 4.46 -0.41
CA VAL A 78 0.43 4.76 0.94
C VAL A 78 -0.08 6.20 1.02
N ASP A 79 0.65 7.14 0.43
CA ASP A 79 0.23 8.52 0.32
C ASP A 79 -1.16 8.64 -0.34
N GLN A 80 -1.40 7.91 -1.44
CA GLN A 80 -2.72 7.93 -2.08
C GLN A 80 -3.79 7.21 -1.27
N LEU A 81 -3.47 6.08 -0.63
CA LEU A 81 -4.40 5.39 0.27
C LEU A 81 -4.86 6.30 1.42
N SER A 82 -3.96 7.12 1.94
CA SER A 82 -4.24 8.05 3.05
C SER A 82 -4.96 9.31 2.63
N MET A 83 -4.71 9.83 1.42
CA MET A 83 -5.28 11.10 0.96
C MET A 83 -6.53 10.96 0.09
N VAL A 84 -6.74 9.81 -0.55
CA VAL A 84 -7.78 9.61 -1.57
C VAL A 84 -8.64 8.39 -1.19
N PRO A 85 -9.82 8.60 -0.59
CA PRO A 85 -10.70 7.51 -0.16
C PRO A 85 -11.09 6.54 -1.29
N GLU A 86 -11.16 7.02 -2.52
CA GLU A 86 -11.49 6.22 -3.72
C GLU A 86 -10.31 5.41 -4.25
N PHE A 87 -9.11 5.57 -3.69
CA PHE A 87 -7.92 4.79 -4.08
C PHE A 87 -7.98 3.33 -3.60
N ILE A 88 -9.08 2.98 -2.91
CA ILE A 88 -9.39 1.65 -2.41
C ILE A 88 -10.91 1.42 -2.55
N ASN A 89 -11.35 0.18 -2.78
CA ASN A 89 -12.78 -0.16 -2.85
C ASN A 89 -13.24 -0.96 -1.61
N LYS A 90 -14.56 -1.21 -1.50
CA LYS A 90 -15.14 -1.91 -0.33
C LYS A 90 -14.66 -3.36 -0.14
N LYS A 91 -14.19 -4.01 -1.22
CA LYS A 91 -13.65 -5.37 -1.20
C LYS A 91 -12.12 -5.39 -1.26
N SER A 92 -11.49 -4.31 -0.81
CA SER A 92 -10.03 -4.20 -0.79
C SER A 92 -9.47 -4.31 0.62
N TYR A 93 -8.30 -4.92 0.72
CA TYR A 93 -7.53 -5.07 1.94
C TYR A 93 -6.10 -4.58 1.68
N VAL A 94 -5.50 -3.92 2.67
CA VAL A 94 -4.07 -3.62 2.66
C VAL A 94 -3.38 -4.63 3.55
N GLU A 95 -2.49 -5.43 2.97
CA GLU A 95 -1.76 -6.50 3.64
C GLU A 95 -0.43 -5.99 4.21
N SER A 96 0.29 -5.19 3.44
CA SER A 96 1.54 -4.59 3.89
C SER A 96 1.88 -3.30 3.18
N PHE A 97 2.63 -2.44 3.86
CA PHE A 97 3.00 -1.13 3.36
C PHE A 97 4.32 -0.64 3.93
N ASP A 98 5.05 0.14 3.15
CA ASP A 98 6.30 0.74 3.60
C ASP A 98 6.01 1.87 4.58
N ALA A 99 6.84 1.99 5.62
CA ALA A 99 6.85 3.14 6.51
C ALA A 99 8.30 3.52 6.82
N ARG A 100 8.52 4.81 7.07
CA ARG A 100 9.85 5.37 7.27
C ARG A 100 10.07 5.64 8.74
N TYR A 101 11.27 5.34 9.17
CA TYR A 101 11.73 5.58 10.52
C TYR A 101 13.10 6.27 10.48
N VAL A 102 13.36 7.15 11.44
CA VAL A 102 14.63 7.86 11.58
C VAL A 102 15.27 7.51 12.91
N CYS A 103 16.58 7.31 12.91
CA CYS A 103 17.35 7.20 14.12
C CYS A 103 17.97 8.56 14.46
N GLU A 104 17.57 9.17 15.57
CA GLU A 104 18.15 10.45 16.00
C GLU A 104 19.63 10.34 16.40
N ASN A 105 20.10 9.15 16.76
CA ASN A 105 21.47 8.96 17.25
C ASN A 105 22.52 8.91 16.13
N ASP A 106 22.21 8.24 15.01
CA ASP A 106 23.13 8.11 13.88
C ASP A 106 22.64 8.83 12.61
N ASN A 107 21.52 9.55 12.69
CA ASN A 107 20.89 10.29 11.60
C ASN A 107 20.62 9.44 10.35
N THR A 108 20.40 8.13 10.53
CA THR A 108 20.06 7.23 9.43
C THR A 108 18.54 7.07 9.29
N THR A 109 18.11 6.86 8.04
CA THR A 109 16.73 6.56 7.68
C THR A 109 16.59 5.08 7.35
N HIS A 110 15.56 4.45 7.91
CA HIS A 110 15.20 3.08 7.65
C HIS A 110 13.79 3.00 7.08
N ILE A 111 13.60 2.09 6.13
CA ILE A 111 12.28 1.77 5.57
C ILE A 111 11.95 0.36 6.02
N PHE A 112 10.81 0.21 6.69
CA PHE A 112 10.26 -1.09 7.07
C PHE A 112 8.97 -1.32 6.30
N ASN A 113 8.79 -2.54 5.80
CA ASN A 113 7.50 -2.98 5.32
C ASN A 113 6.71 -3.51 6.52
N LEU A 114 5.64 -2.80 6.90
CA LEU A 114 4.76 -3.13 8.00
C LEU A 114 3.64 -4.04 7.52
N VAL A 115 3.40 -5.13 8.24
CA VAL A 115 2.33 -6.10 7.95
C VAL A 115 1.09 -5.78 8.79
N VAL A 116 -0.03 -5.54 8.11
CA VAL A 116 -1.31 -5.24 8.76
C VAL A 116 -1.84 -6.51 9.45
N GLY A 117 -2.27 -6.36 10.69
CA GLY A 117 -2.71 -7.46 11.56
C GLY A 117 -1.58 -8.15 12.34
N PHE A 118 -0.31 -7.91 11.98
CA PHE A 118 0.85 -8.38 12.74
C PHE A 118 1.59 -7.22 13.41
N ASP A 119 2.11 -6.28 12.63
CA ASP A 119 2.83 -5.10 13.14
C ASP A 119 1.90 -4.01 13.65
N ILE A 120 0.74 -3.86 13.00
CA ILE A 120 -0.24 -2.83 13.31
C ILE A 120 -1.66 -3.35 13.08
N GLN A 121 -2.57 -3.10 14.02
CA GLN A 121 -3.98 -3.50 13.88
C GLN A 121 -4.78 -2.44 13.12
N PRO A 122 -5.63 -2.83 12.14
CA PRO A 122 -6.51 -1.90 11.45
C PRO A 122 -7.76 -1.55 12.30
N GLY A 123 -8.53 -0.55 11.85
CA GLY A 123 -9.84 -0.21 12.42
C GLY A 123 -9.81 0.69 13.66
N LEU A 124 -8.65 1.19 14.08
CA LEU A 124 -8.59 2.24 15.10
C LEU A 124 -9.10 3.56 14.54
N LYS A 125 -9.81 4.34 15.37
CA LYS A 125 -10.27 5.69 15.01
C LYS A 125 -9.11 6.66 14.74
N LYS A 126 -7.98 6.42 15.40
CA LYS A 126 -6.81 7.28 15.44
C LYS A 126 -5.58 6.43 15.73
N TYR A 127 -4.43 6.81 15.16
CA TYR A 127 -3.15 6.16 15.41
C TYR A 127 -2.21 7.21 16.00
N GLU A 128 -1.73 6.99 17.23
CA GLU A 128 -0.91 7.98 17.93
C GLU A 128 0.59 7.85 17.63
N ASP A 129 1.04 6.65 17.24
CA ASP A 129 2.43 6.36 16.86
C ASP A 129 2.47 5.16 15.87
N GLY A 130 3.62 4.98 15.22
CA GLY A 130 3.92 3.78 14.45
C GLY A 130 4.37 2.60 15.32
N PRO A 131 4.40 1.36 14.79
CA PRO A 131 4.94 0.20 15.49
C PRO A 131 6.39 0.42 15.94
N GLU A 132 6.75 -0.10 17.12
CA GLU A 132 8.11 0.07 17.63
C GLU A 132 9.15 -0.63 16.74
N ARG A 133 10.26 0.06 16.48
CA ARG A 133 11.40 -0.41 15.70
C ARG A 133 12.71 0.05 16.34
N PHE A 134 13.78 -0.68 16.09
CA PHE A 134 15.11 -0.42 16.64
C PHE A 134 16.15 -0.32 15.53
N CYS A 135 17.09 0.62 15.68
CA CYS A 135 18.15 0.84 14.73
C CYS A 135 19.05 -0.41 14.62
N PRO A 136 19.28 -0.94 13.41
CA PRO A 136 20.20 -2.06 13.22
C PRO A 136 21.63 -1.78 13.70
N ASN A 137 22.09 -0.52 13.60
CA ASN A 137 23.46 -0.08 13.90
C ASN A 137 23.67 0.15 15.40
N CYS A 138 22.88 1.03 16.01
CA CYS A 138 23.09 1.48 17.39
C CYS A 138 22.09 0.92 18.42
N LYS A 139 21.09 0.16 17.98
CA LYS A 139 20.04 -0.46 18.81
C LYS A 139 19.09 0.51 19.53
N ASN A 140 19.23 1.83 19.33
CA ASN A 140 18.27 2.80 19.85
C ASN A 140 16.89 2.66 19.17
N ARG A 141 15.84 3.04 19.88
CA ARG A 141 14.48 3.13 19.33
C ARG A 141 14.49 4.10 18.16
N LEU A 142 13.83 3.72 17.07
CA LEU A 142 13.63 4.59 15.92
C LEU A 142 12.36 5.41 16.10
N GLU A 143 12.38 6.64 15.59
CA GLU A 143 11.21 7.50 15.51
C GLU A 143 10.45 7.27 14.21
N PHE A 144 9.13 7.28 14.27
CA PHE A 144 8.28 7.20 13.10
C PHE A 144 8.32 8.53 12.33
N ASP A 145 8.83 8.52 11.10
CA ASP A 145 9.11 9.74 10.31
C ASP A 145 7.88 10.25 9.53
N HIS A 146 6.71 10.10 10.13
CA HIS A 146 5.44 10.56 9.55
C HIS A 146 4.54 11.08 10.66
N ASN A 147 3.61 11.95 10.31
CA ASN A 147 2.47 12.20 11.19
C ASN A 147 1.57 10.95 11.18
N PRO A 148 1.45 10.21 12.31
CA PRO A 148 0.74 8.94 12.34
C PRO A 148 -0.74 9.07 11.96
N ASP A 149 -1.39 10.15 12.41
CA ASP A 149 -2.81 10.39 12.16
C ASP A 149 -3.13 10.55 10.67
N SER A 150 -2.24 11.18 9.91
CA SER A 150 -2.43 11.34 8.47
C SER A 150 -1.92 10.15 7.68
N TYR A 151 -0.75 9.61 8.04
CA TYR A 151 -0.10 8.57 7.23
C TYR A 151 -0.74 7.20 7.40
N LEU A 152 -1.26 6.90 8.59
CA LEU A 152 -1.94 5.64 8.90
C LEU A 152 -3.46 5.75 8.79
N PHE A 153 -3.98 6.90 8.34
CA PHE A 153 -5.42 7.17 8.29
C PHE A 153 -6.18 6.10 7.51
N PHE A 154 -5.62 5.60 6.41
CA PHE A 154 -6.25 4.56 5.59
C PHE A 154 -6.61 3.31 6.39
N LEU A 155 -5.84 2.95 7.43
CA LEU A 155 -6.12 1.79 8.29
C LEU A 155 -7.42 1.93 9.08
N SER A 156 -7.90 3.15 9.32
CA SER A 156 -9.19 3.39 10.00
C SER A 156 -10.39 2.99 9.13
N ASN A 157 -10.22 3.00 7.80
CA ASN A 157 -11.24 2.64 6.82
C ASN A 157 -11.20 1.16 6.43
N LEU A 158 -10.21 0.40 6.92
CA LEU A 158 -10.11 -1.03 6.65
C LEU A 158 -11.00 -1.82 7.61
N HIS A 159 -11.73 -2.79 7.06
CA HIS A 159 -12.46 -3.74 7.86
C HIS A 159 -11.50 -4.74 8.51
N PRO A 160 -11.68 -5.09 9.81
CA PRO A 160 -10.94 -6.20 10.41
C PRO A 160 -11.23 -7.46 9.60
N LYS A 161 -10.18 -8.18 9.17
CA LYS A 161 -10.38 -9.51 8.58
C LYS A 161 -11.19 -10.34 9.57
N LYS A 162 -12.33 -10.88 9.13
CA LYS A 162 -13.07 -11.85 9.94
C LYS A 162 -12.07 -12.96 10.29
N LYS A 163 -11.83 -13.21 11.58
CA LYS A 163 -11.04 -14.36 12.00
C LYS A 163 -11.65 -15.57 11.31
N ALA A 164 -10.85 -16.30 10.52
CA ALA A 164 -11.24 -17.61 10.05
C ALA A 164 -11.62 -18.40 11.31
N ALA A 165 -12.86 -18.89 11.36
CA ALA A 165 -13.27 -19.79 12.43
C ALA A 165 -12.34 -21.01 12.35
N SER A 166 -11.47 -21.14 13.35
CA SER A 166 -10.68 -22.36 13.58
C SER A 166 -11.60 -23.56 13.81
#